data_AF-A0A3D5SI06-F1
#
_entry.id   AF-A0A3D5SI06-F1
#
_cell.length_a   1.000
_cell.length_b   1.000
_cell.length_c   1.000
_cell.angle_alpha   90.00
_cell.angle_beta   90.00
_cell.angle_gamma   90.00
#
_symmetry.space_group_name_H-M   'P 1'
#
loop_
_entity.id
_entity.type
_entity.pdbx_description
1 polymer ?
#
loop_
_entity_poly.entity_id
_entity_poly.type
_entity_poly.pdbx_seq_one_letter_code
_entity_poly.pdbx_strand_id
1 'polypeptide(L)'
;MPQIFHHSTNALAKLTIYGAVFILVAALWVTAELNRSSWNTGQWVERQQPVQFSHKHHVGDDGIDCRYCHTSVETAASAGMPSTNTCMNCHKQIWADSLYLEPVRASFRTGKPIEWIRVHDLPDYAYFNHSIHVNKGVGCSTCHGRVDEMPIAYQASTLQMEWCLGCHRNPENFVRPADKIFDMEWRPENKTKEEIAEGRTLLANYHIQPPKVLTSCSTCHR
;
A
#
# COMPACT_ATOMS: atom_id res chain seq x y z
N MET A 1 -37.80 56.41 13.69
CA MET A 1 -36.53 56.21 12.93
C MET A 1 -36.91 55.78 11.52
N PRO A 2 -36.36 56.39 10.45
CA PRO A 2 -36.66 55.98 9.08
C PRO A 2 -36.11 54.57 8.82
N GLN A 3 -36.89 53.74 8.11
CA GLN A 3 -36.47 52.40 7.71
C GLN A 3 -35.38 52.51 6.63
N ILE A 4 -34.14 52.15 6.99
CA ILE A 4 -32.96 52.30 6.13
C ILE A 4 -32.87 51.14 5.11
N PHE A 5 -33.34 49.93 5.46
CA PHE A 5 -33.29 48.75 4.59
C PHE A 5 -34.68 48.18 4.30
N HIS A 6 -34.90 47.77 3.05
CA HIS A 6 -36.15 47.15 2.60
C HIS A 6 -36.32 45.76 3.25
N HIS A 7 -37.55 45.30 3.47
CA HIS A 7 -37.81 44.03 4.17
C HIS A 7 -37.21 42.80 3.44
N SER A 8 -37.06 42.87 2.11
CA SER A 8 -36.39 41.85 1.30
C SER A 8 -34.90 41.70 1.62
N THR A 9 -34.26 42.72 2.20
CA THR A 9 -32.86 42.66 2.63
C THR A 9 -32.64 41.59 3.70
N ASN A 10 -33.65 41.25 4.50
CA ASN A 10 -33.56 40.13 5.45
C ASN A 10 -33.46 38.77 4.75
N ALA A 11 -34.21 38.57 3.66
CA ALA A 11 -34.15 37.35 2.87
C ALA A 11 -32.81 37.26 2.12
N LEU A 12 -32.36 38.38 1.54
CA LEU A 12 -31.07 38.46 0.87
C LEU A 12 -29.92 38.17 1.83
N ALA A 13 -29.89 38.79 3.01
CA ALA A 13 -28.85 38.56 4.01
C ALA A 13 -28.80 37.10 4.49
N LYS A 14 -29.96 36.46 4.71
CA LYS A 14 -30.01 35.03 5.05
C LYS A 14 -29.49 34.17 3.91
N LEU A 15 -29.93 34.43 2.68
CA LEU A 15 -29.50 33.66 1.51
C LEU A 15 -28.00 33.79 1.26
N THR A 16 -27.43 35.00 1.39
CA THR A 16 -26.00 35.20 1.19
C THR A 16 -25.16 34.56 2.30
N ILE A 17 -25.58 34.66 3.57
CA ILE A 17 -24.85 34.04 4.69
C ILE A 17 -24.91 32.51 4.57
N TYR A 18 -26.11 31.92 4.46
CA TYR A 18 -26.24 30.47 4.36
C TYR A 18 -25.67 29.92 3.05
N GLY A 19 -25.85 30.66 1.95
CA GLY A 19 -25.27 30.31 0.65
C GLY A 19 -23.73 30.34 0.69
N ALA A 20 -23.13 31.37 1.29
CA ALA A 20 -21.68 31.46 1.44
C ALA A 20 -21.14 30.33 2.33
N VAL A 21 -21.78 30.06 3.47
CA VAL A 21 -21.40 28.95 4.35
C VAL A 21 -21.52 27.61 3.61
N PHE A 22 -22.61 27.38 2.89
CA PHE A 22 -22.81 26.17 2.11
C PHE A 22 -21.72 25.98 1.04
N ILE A 23 -21.41 27.04 0.27
CA ILE A 23 -20.36 26.99 -0.76
C ILE A 23 -18.99 26.70 -0.13
N LEU A 24 -18.66 27.34 1.00
CA LEU A 24 -17.40 27.10 1.70
C LEU A 24 -17.29 25.65 2.21
N VAL A 25 -18.35 25.13 2.85
CA VAL A 25 -18.37 23.74 3.34
C VAL A 25 -18.26 22.76 2.17
N ALA A 26 -18.99 23.00 1.07
CA ALA A 26 -18.93 22.17 -0.13
C ALA A 26 -17.53 22.19 -0.75
N ALA A 27 -16.90 23.36 -0.86
CA ALA A 27 -15.55 23.50 -1.40
C ALA A 27 -14.50 22.77 -0.53
N LEU A 28 -14.59 22.91 0.80
CA LEU A 28 -13.72 22.19 1.73
C LEU A 28 -13.91 20.67 1.63
N TRP A 29 -15.16 20.22 1.53
CA TRP A 29 -15.48 18.80 1.37
C TRP A 29 -14.91 18.25 0.05
N VAL A 30 -15.16 18.92 -1.08
CA VAL A 30 -14.61 18.52 -2.39
C VAL A 30 -13.08 18.47 -2.35
N THR A 31 -12.43 19.46 -1.73
CA THR A 31 -10.97 19.49 -1.61
C THR A 31 -10.45 18.31 -0.78
N ALA A 32 -11.12 17.98 0.32
CA ALA A 32 -10.75 16.84 1.15
C ALA A 32 -10.91 15.50 0.41
N GLU A 33 -12.00 15.32 -0.34
CA GLU A 33 -12.23 14.11 -1.15
C GLU A 33 -11.21 13.99 -2.29
N LEU A 34 -10.90 15.08 -2.98
CA LEU A 34 -9.86 15.08 -4.01
C LEU A 34 -8.49 14.71 -3.44
N ASN A 35 -8.14 15.24 -2.26
CA ASN A 35 -6.88 14.91 -1.59
C ASN A 35 -6.81 13.43 -1.16
N ARG A 36 -7.93 12.83 -0.74
CA ARG A 36 -8.01 11.40 -0.38
C ARG A 36 -8.14 10.46 -1.59
N SER A 37 -8.46 10.99 -2.75
CA SER A 37 -8.77 10.19 -3.93
C SER A 37 -7.56 9.37 -4.44
N SER A 38 -7.86 8.31 -5.19
CA SER A 38 -6.86 7.51 -5.90
C SER A 38 -6.02 8.33 -6.87
N TRP A 39 -6.59 9.41 -7.43
CA TRP A 39 -5.90 10.32 -8.32
C TRP A 39 -4.73 11.04 -7.63
N ASN A 40 -4.95 11.56 -6.42
CA ASN A 40 -3.91 12.26 -5.67
C ASN A 40 -2.87 11.31 -5.06
N THR A 41 -3.31 10.12 -4.63
CA THR A 41 -2.43 9.11 -4.03
C THR A 41 -1.65 8.28 -5.06
N GLY A 42 -2.00 8.38 -6.35
CA GLY A 42 -1.37 7.59 -7.42
C GLY A 42 -1.71 6.10 -7.37
N GLN A 43 -2.80 5.72 -6.70
CA GLN A 43 -3.25 4.33 -6.70
C GLN A 43 -3.60 3.89 -8.11
N TRP A 44 -3.32 2.61 -8.41
CA TRP A 44 -3.58 1.98 -9.71
C TRP A 44 -2.83 2.61 -10.89
N VAL A 45 -1.88 3.50 -10.63
CA VAL A 45 -1.00 4.06 -11.66
C VAL A 45 0.19 3.13 -11.87
N GLU A 46 0.26 2.54 -13.06
CA GLU A 46 1.42 1.75 -13.48
C GLU A 46 2.56 2.69 -13.87
N ARG A 47 3.77 2.41 -13.37
CA ARG A 47 4.98 3.16 -13.71
C ARG A 47 5.84 2.34 -14.65
N GLN A 48 6.28 2.95 -15.74
CA GLN A 48 7.19 2.31 -16.69
C GLN A 48 8.50 1.93 -15.99
N GLN A 49 8.79 0.63 -15.92
CA GLN A 49 10.02 0.13 -15.30
C GLN A 49 11.15 0.00 -16.34
N PRO A 50 12.43 0.01 -15.93
CA PRO A 50 13.55 -0.24 -16.83
C PRO A 50 13.52 -1.64 -17.47
N VAL A 51 12.90 -2.60 -16.78
CA VAL A 51 12.65 -3.96 -17.25
C VAL A 51 11.15 -4.21 -17.15
N GLN A 52 10.55 -4.79 -18.18
CA GLN A 52 9.13 -5.19 -18.19
C GLN A 52 8.92 -6.45 -17.35
N PHE A 53 9.17 -6.35 -16.05
CA PHE A 53 9.02 -7.45 -15.10
C PHE A 53 7.54 -7.68 -14.76
N SER A 54 7.08 -8.92 -14.96
CA SER A 54 5.70 -9.33 -14.65
C SER A 54 5.64 -10.17 -13.38
N HIS A 55 5.04 -9.62 -12.32
CA HIS A 55 4.77 -10.40 -11.11
C HIS A 55 3.74 -11.48 -11.38
N LYS A 56 2.74 -11.20 -12.22
CA LYS A 56 1.76 -12.20 -12.66
C LYS A 56 2.42 -13.45 -13.22
N HIS A 57 3.43 -13.27 -14.07
CA HIS A 57 4.11 -14.42 -14.66
C HIS A 57 4.91 -15.22 -13.62
N HIS A 58 5.75 -14.53 -12.84
CA HIS A 58 6.65 -15.22 -11.91
C HIS A 58 5.92 -15.81 -10.68
N VAL A 59 4.90 -15.13 -10.18
CA VAL A 59 4.20 -15.53 -8.95
C VAL A 59 2.90 -16.26 -9.29
N GLY A 60 2.06 -15.69 -10.16
CA GLY A 60 0.76 -16.26 -10.50
C GLY A 60 0.85 -17.50 -11.38
N ASP A 61 1.65 -17.44 -12.46
CA ASP A 61 1.76 -18.55 -13.41
C ASP A 61 2.77 -19.61 -12.93
N ASP A 62 3.97 -19.17 -12.51
CA ASP A 62 5.07 -20.08 -12.16
C ASP A 62 5.12 -20.48 -10.66
N GLY A 63 4.35 -19.80 -9.80
CA GLY A 63 4.26 -20.14 -8.37
C GLY A 63 5.50 -19.80 -7.54
N ILE A 64 6.36 -18.86 -7.98
CA ILE A 64 7.56 -18.47 -7.24
C ILE A 64 7.17 -17.72 -5.97
N ASP A 65 7.64 -18.21 -4.82
CA ASP A 65 7.42 -17.57 -3.53
C ASP A 65 8.05 -16.17 -3.47
N CYS A 66 7.33 -15.21 -2.89
CA CYS A 66 7.72 -13.80 -2.77
C CYS A 66 9.13 -13.62 -2.19
N ARG A 67 9.52 -14.47 -1.23
CA ARG A 67 10.80 -14.38 -0.51
C ARG A 67 11.99 -14.79 -1.36
N TYR A 68 11.78 -15.47 -2.48
CA TYR A 68 12.87 -15.79 -3.40
C TYR A 68 13.55 -14.52 -3.92
N CYS A 69 12.76 -13.48 -4.21
CA CYS A 69 13.25 -12.18 -4.67
C CYS A 69 13.36 -11.17 -3.53
N HIS A 70 12.39 -11.14 -2.60
CA HIS A 70 12.33 -10.19 -1.49
C HIS A 70 12.85 -10.83 -0.20
N THR A 71 14.12 -11.20 -0.20
CA THR A 71 14.73 -12.08 0.81
C THR A 71 14.76 -11.51 2.23
N SER A 72 14.71 -10.18 2.38
CA SER A 72 14.79 -9.53 3.70
C SER A 72 13.43 -9.17 4.28
N VAL A 73 12.33 -9.51 3.61
CA VAL A 73 10.97 -9.13 4.03
C VAL A 73 10.59 -9.62 5.44
N GLU A 74 11.12 -10.77 5.85
CA GLU A 74 10.85 -11.36 7.17
C GLU A 74 11.79 -10.86 8.28
N THR A 75 12.92 -10.23 7.93
CA THR A 75 14.02 -9.96 8.88
C THR A 75 14.39 -8.49 9.00
N ALA A 76 14.17 -7.68 7.96
CA ALA A 76 14.57 -6.28 7.92
C ALA A 76 13.40 -5.31 7.76
N ALA A 77 13.68 -4.03 7.96
CA ALA A 77 12.70 -2.96 7.77
C ALA A 77 12.28 -2.78 6.30
N SER A 78 13.21 -3.05 5.38
CA SER A 78 12.94 -3.08 3.94
C SER A 78 12.85 -4.51 3.45
N ALA A 79 11.90 -4.80 2.56
CA ALA A 79 11.81 -6.08 1.85
C ALA A 79 12.98 -6.31 0.87
N GLY A 80 13.70 -5.24 0.53
CA GLY A 80 14.79 -5.27 -0.44
C GLY A 80 14.31 -5.41 -1.88
N MET A 81 15.19 -5.04 -2.81
CA MET A 81 15.01 -5.35 -4.24
C MET A 81 15.98 -6.48 -4.62
N PRO A 82 15.56 -7.43 -5.46
CA PRO A 82 16.42 -8.52 -5.88
C PRO A 82 17.65 -7.98 -6.61
N SER A 83 18.79 -8.60 -6.35
CA SER A 83 19.98 -8.37 -7.15
C SER A 83 19.79 -8.91 -8.57
N THR A 84 20.56 -8.38 -9.52
CA THR A 84 20.55 -8.90 -10.91
C THR A 84 20.90 -10.39 -10.98
N ASN A 85 21.68 -10.91 -10.03
CA ASN A 85 22.01 -12.34 -9.96
C ASN A 85 20.77 -13.22 -9.75
N THR A 86 19.77 -12.75 -8.98
CA THR A 86 18.51 -13.46 -8.77
C THR A 86 17.80 -13.72 -10.10
N CYS A 87 17.75 -12.72 -10.98
CA CYS A 87 17.19 -12.86 -12.32
C CYS A 87 18.02 -13.84 -13.17
N MET A 88 19.34 -13.73 -13.11
CA MET A 88 20.26 -14.52 -13.93
C MET A 88 20.41 -15.98 -13.50
N ASN A 89 19.93 -16.37 -12.31
CA ASN A 89 19.85 -17.77 -11.90
C ASN A 89 19.09 -18.62 -12.93
N CYS A 90 18.00 -18.08 -13.47
CA CYS A 90 17.17 -18.71 -14.49
C CYS A 90 17.44 -18.12 -15.88
N HIS A 91 17.47 -16.79 -16.02
CA HIS A 91 17.51 -16.12 -17.32
C HIS A 91 18.84 -16.24 -18.10
N LYS A 92 19.84 -16.90 -17.53
CA LYS A 92 21.00 -17.37 -18.30
C LYS A 92 20.69 -18.59 -19.19
N GLN A 93 19.57 -19.28 -18.94
CA GLN A 93 19.13 -20.48 -19.66
C GLN A 93 17.76 -20.28 -20.31
N ILE A 94 16.80 -19.69 -19.60
CA ILE A 94 15.45 -19.47 -20.10
C ILE A 94 15.29 -18.05 -20.66
N TRP A 95 14.70 -17.94 -21.85
CA TRP A 95 14.51 -16.66 -22.54
C TRP A 95 15.79 -15.83 -22.68
N ALA A 96 16.96 -16.49 -22.69
CA ALA A 96 18.26 -15.84 -22.56
C ALA A 96 18.53 -14.76 -23.62
N ASP A 97 17.95 -14.91 -24.82
CA ASP A 97 18.13 -13.99 -25.94
C ASP A 97 16.96 -13.00 -26.13
N SER A 98 15.98 -12.99 -25.21
CA SER A 98 14.86 -12.05 -25.27
C SER A 98 15.34 -10.59 -25.23
N LEU A 99 14.84 -9.76 -26.14
CA LEU A 99 15.17 -8.33 -26.18
C LEU A 99 14.75 -7.61 -24.90
N TYR A 100 13.65 -8.05 -24.27
CA TYR A 100 13.15 -7.47 -23.02
C TYR A 100 14.09 -7.67 -21.83
N LEU A 101 14.98 -8.67 -21.88
CA LEU A 101 15.96 -8.95 -20.83
C LEU A 101 17.32 -8.26 -21.05
N GLU A 102 17.48 -7.48 -22.11
CA GLU A 102 18.75 -6.78 -22.35
C GLU A 102 19.18 -5.88 -21.19
N PRO A 103 18.30 -5.12 -20.50
CA PRO A 103 18.72 -4.33 -19.35
C PRO A 103 19.23 -5.21 -18.19
N VAL A 104 18.65 -6.39 -17.98
CA VAL A 104 19.11 -7.37 -16.97
C VAL A 104 20.48 -7.92 -17.33
N ARG A 105 20.68 -8.34 -18.60
CA ARG A 105 21.99 -8.82 -19.08
C ARG A 105 23.05 -7.73 -19.02
N ALA A 106 22.71 -6.50 -19.40
CA ALA A 106 23.62 -5.36 -19.32
C ALA A 106 24.02 -5.08 -17.87
N SER A 107 23.07 -5.10 -16.93
CA SER A 107 23.34 -4.99 -15.50
C SER A 107 24.27 -6.10 -15.02
N PHE A 108 24.06 -7.35 -15.46
CA PHE A 108 24.90 -8.48 -15.08
C PHE A 108 26.33 -8.37 -15.63
N ARG A 109 26.50 -7.98 -16.91
CA ARG A 109 27.83 -7.81 -17.53
C ARG A 109 28.64 -6.67 -16.93
N THR A 110 27.98 -5.57 -16.59
CA THR A 110 28.65 -4.33 -16.13
C THR A 110 28.76 -4.24 -14.61
N GLY A 111 28.03 -5.07 -13.87
CA GLY A 111 27.91 -4.97 -12.41
C GLY A 111 27.11 -3.76 -11.93
N LYS A 112 26.57 -2.93 -12.82
CA LYS A 112 25.72 -1.79 -12.45
C LYS A 112 24.31 -2.27 -12.12
N PRO A 113 23.76 -2.01 -10.92
CA PRO A 113 22.41 -2.43 -10.55
C PRO A 113 21.33 -1.83 -11.45
N ILE A 114 20.20 -2.51 -11.58
CA ILE A 114 19.01 -2.00 -12.26
C ILE A 114 18.39 -0.89 -11.39
N GLU A 115 18.17 0.28 -11.97
CA GLU A 115 17.57 1.44 -11.30
C GLU A 115 16.03 1.35 -11.33
N TRP A 116 15.47 0.50 -10.47
CA TRP A 116 14.03 0.33 -10.36
C TRP A 116 13.32 1.62 -9.92
N ILE A 117 12.16 1.88 -10.51
CA ILE A 117 11.29 2.97 -10.07
C ILE A 117 10.41 2.44 -8.95
N ARG A 118 10.60 2.98 -7.74
CA ARG A 118 9.79 2.61 -6.58
C ARG A 118 8.32 2.98 -6.81
N VAL A 119 7.44 2.03 -6.54
CA VAL A 119 5.98 2.17 -6.65
C VAL A 119 5.37 2.60 -5.33
N HIS A 120 5.75 1.92 -4.24
CA HIS A 120 5.31 2.23 -2.87
C HIS A 120 6.39 3.09 -2.21
N ASP A 121 6.18 4.41 -2.17
CA ASP A 121 7.14 5.35 -1.62
C ASP A 121 6.50 6.16 -0.49
N LEU A 122 6.90 5.84 0.74
CA LEU A 122 6.48 6.58 1.92
C LEU A 122 7.44 7.75 2.16
N PRO A 123 6.97 8.88 2.70
CA PRO A 123 7.86 9.98 3.06
C PRO A 123 8.94 9.55 4.06
N ASP A 124 10.13 10.11 3.95
CA ASP A 124 11.29 9.71 4.77
C ASP A 124 11.11 9.93 6.29
N TYR A 125 10.16 10.77 6.69
CA TYR A 125 9.78 10.98 8.10
C TYR A 125 8.81 9.91 8.64
N ALA A 126 8.41 8.95 7.81
CA ALA A 126 7.57 7.81 8.17
C ALA A 126 8.37 6.52 8.05
N TYR A 127 8.80 5.99 9.20
CA TYR A 127 9.62 4.80 9.29
C TYR A 127 8.75 3.55 9.26
N PHE A 128 8.76 2.86 8.12
CA PHE A 128 8.10 1.57 7.96
C PHE A 128 9.07 0.41 8.20
N ASN A 129 8.57 -0.68 8.77
CA ASN A 129 9.36 -1.90 8.99
C ASN A 129 8.58 -3.13 8.50
N HIS A 130 9.04 -3.81 7.45
CA HIS A 130 8.37 -4.99 6.91
C HIS A 130 8.33 -6.16 7.89
N SER A 131 9.47 -6.49 8.51
CA SER A 131 9.58 -7.70 9.33
C SER A 131 8.60 -7.74 10.49
N ILE A 132 8.31 -6.61 11.13
CA ILE A 132 7.32 -6.60 12.22
C ILE A 132 5.91 -6.91 11.74
N HIS A 133 5.52 -6.48 10.55
CA HIS A 133 4.17 -6.75 10.03
C HIS A 133 4.03 -8.22 9.65
N VAL A 134 5.02 -8.74 8.91
CA VAL A 134 5.05 -10.14 8.49
C VAL A 134 5.06 -11.08 9.70
N ASN A 135 5.97 -10.85 10.65
CA ASN A 135 6.08 -11.69 11.86
C ASN A 135 4.89 -11.54 12.84
N LYS A 136 4.03 -10.52 12.65
CA LYS A 136 2.78 -10.35 13.41
C LYS A 136 1.55 -10.76 12.59
N GLY A 137 1.73 -11.50 11.51
CA GLY A 137 0.65 -12.10 10.74
C GLY A 137 -0.09 -11.11 9.84
N VAL A 138 0.59 -10.08 9.31
CA VAL A 138 0.05 -9.24 8.24
C VAL A 138 0.64 -9.72 6.92
N GLY A 139 -0.22 -10.24 6.03
CA GLY A 139 0.22 -10.74 4.73
C GLY A 139 0.31 -9.68 3.64
N CYS A 140 1.01 -10.03 2.57
CA CYS A 140 1.39 -9.10 1.48
C CYS A 140 0.19 -8.49 0.76
N SER A 141 -0.85 -9.31 0.51
CA SER A 141 -2.05 -8.92 -0.24
C SER A 141 -2.86 -7.80 0.42
N THR A 142 -2.81 -7.68 1.76
CA THR A 142 -3.51 -6.61 2.48
C THR A 142 -2.95 -5.24 2.12
N CYS A 143 -1.63 -5.12 1.96
CA CYS A 143 -0.95 -3.85 1.70
C CYS A 143 -0.75 -3.61 0.19
N HIS A 144 -0.27 -4.63 -0.52
CA HIS A 144 0.15 -4.53 -1.91
C HIS A 144 -0.92 -4.97 -2.92
N GLY A 145 -2.06 -5.51 -2.47
CA GLY A 145 -3.08 -6.09 -3.35
C GLY A 145 -2.64 -7.42 -3.96
N ARG A 146 -3.34 -7.88 -5.01
CA ARG A 146 -3.07 -9.13 -5.73
C ARG A 146 -1.87 -8.99 -6.66
N VAL A 147 -0.66 -8.89 -6.10
CA VAL A 147 0.60 -8.77 -6.85
C VAL A 147 0.82 -9.94 -7.81
N ASP A 148 0.34 -11.13 -7.43
CA ASP A 148 0.29 -12.33 -8.26
C ASP A 148 -0.63 -12.20 -9.50
N GLU A 149 -1.49 -11.20 -9.54
CA GLU A 149 -2.30 -10.87 -10.73
C GLU A 149 -1.77 -9.64 -11.48
N MET A 150 -0.70 -8.99 -11.00
CA MET A 150 -0.16 -7.75 -11.56
C MET A 150 0.92 -8.00 -12.64
N PRO A 151 0.65 -7.74 -13.93
CA PRO A 151 1.69 -7.77 -14.95
C PRO A 151 2.69 -6.63 -14.80
N ILE A 152 2.26 -5.50 -14.24
CA ILE A 152 3.13 -4.39 -13.84
C ILE A 152 2.68 -3.99 -12.44
N ALA A 153 3.64 -3.86 -11.52
CA ALA A 153 3.31 -3.46 -10.16
C ALA A 153 2.78 -2.03 -10.12
N TYR A 154 1.67 -1.84 -9.40
CA TYR A 154 1.11 -0.54 -9.07
C TYR A 154 0.78 -0.49 -7.56
N GLN A 155 0.49 0.70 -7.06
CA GLN A 155 0.09 0.88 -5.67
C GLN A 155 -1.40 0.57 -5.51
N ALA A 156 -1.75 -0.50 -4.80
CA ALA A 156 -3.15 -0.86 -4.56
C ALA A 156 -3.77 -0.06 -3.39
N SER A 157 -3.04 0.08 -2.29
CA SER A 157 -3.49 0.79 -1.08
C SER A 157 -3.13 2.28 -1.11
N THR A 158 -3.86 3.13 -0.38
CA THR A 158 -3.60 4.58 -0.40
C THR A 158 -2.26 4.97 0.23
N LEU A 159 -1.76 4.12 1.15
CA LEU A 159 -0.60 4.38 2.02
C LEU A 159 -0.71 5.68 2.84
N GLN A 160 -1.91 6.24 2.93
CA GLN A 160 -2.18 7.40 3.76
C GLN A 160 -2.16 7.01 5.24
N MET A 161 -1.80 7.95 6.11
CA MET A 161 -1.77 7.74 7.56
C MET A 161 -3.11 7.20 8.09
N GLU A 162 -4.23 7.70 7.57
CA GLU A 162 -5.57 7.23 8.00
C GLU A 162 -5.79 5.74 7.72
N TRP A 163 -5.25 5.23 6.61
CA TRP A 163 -5.34 3.82 6.23
C TRP A 163 -4.49 2.94 7.15
N CYS A 164 -3.23 3.35 7.40
CA CYS A 164 -2.35 2.67 8.36
C CYS A 164 -2.97 2.62 9.76
N LEU A 165 -3.52 3.75 10.22
CA LEU A 165 -4.18 3.85 11.52
C LEU A 165 -5.48 3.04 11.57
N GLY A 166 -6.18 2.85 10.46
CA GLY A 166 -7.35 1.97 10.39
C GLY A 166 -7.00 0.54 10.81
N CYS A 167 -5.89 0.02 10.29
CA CYS A 167 -5.35 -1.29 10.67
C CYS A 167 -4.80 -1.29 12.10
N HIS A 168 -4.03 -0.28 12.49
CA HIS A 168 -3.44 -0.22 13.84
C HIS A 168 -4.49 -0.07 14.96
N ARG A 169 -5.68 0.48 14.64
CA ARG A 169 -6.79 0.57 15.58
C ARG A 169 -7.57 -0.74 15.73
N ASN A 170 -7.65 -1.53 14.66
CA ASN A 170 -8.44 -2.77 14.61
C ASN A 170 -7.65 -3.90 13.92
N PRO A 171 -6.48 -4.31 14.47
CA PRO A 171 -5.59 -5.24 13.80
C PRO A 171 -6.21 -6.64 13.61
N GLU A 172 -7.17 -7.03 14.44
CA GLU A 172 -7.88 -8.32 14.34
C GLU A 172 -8.54 -8.55 12.96
N ASN A 173 -8.92 -7.47 12.28
CA ASN A 173 -9.55 -7.56 10.96
C ASN A 173 -8.54 -7.92 9.86
N PHE A 174 -7.24 -7.74 10.11
CA PHE A 174 -6.18 -7.85 9.09
C PHE A 174 -5.15 -8.94 9.38
N VAL A 175 -5.01 -9.34 10.65
CA VAL A 175 -4.09 -10.39 11.08
C VAL A 175 -4.57 -11.76 10.57
N ARG A 176 -3.61 -12.63 10.25
CA ARG A 176 -3.78 -13.96 9.66
C ARG A 176 -2.80 -14.99 10.22
N PRO A 177 -3.10 -16.29 10.12
CA PRO A 177 -2.16 -17.36 10.48
C PRO A 177 -0.83 -17.28 9.72
N ALA A 178 0.25 -17.76 10.34
CA ALA A 178 1.61 -17.64 9.80
C ALA A 178 1.80 -18.34 8.44
N ASP A 179 1.12 -19.46 8.22
CA ASP A 179 1.12 -20.22 6.97
C ASP A 179 0.37 -19.50 5.83
N LYS A 180 -0.43 -18.47 6.15
CA LYS A 180 -1.23 -17.68 5.20
C LYS A 180 -0.65 -16.31 4.87
N ILE A 181 0.51 -15.96 5.44
CA ILE A 181 1.19 -14.67 5.22
C ILE A 181 1.43 -14.38 3.73
N PHE A 182 1.95 -15.38 3.00
CA PHE A 182 2.30 -15.26 1.58
C PHE A 182 1.21 -15.78 0.65
N ASP A 183 0.05 -16.16 1.21
CA ASP A 183 -1.14 -16.51 0.43
C ASP A 183 -1.78 -15.22 -0.08
N MET A 184 -1.67 -15.01 -1.39
CA MET A 184 -2.14 -13.78 -2.04
C MET A 184 -3.67 -13.74 -2.18
N GLU A 185 -4.32 -14.90 -2.21
CA GLU A 185 -5.79 -14.97 -2.28
C GLU A 185 -6.41 -14.58 -0.95
N TRP A 186 -5.74 -14.85 0.17
CA TRP A 186 -6.21 -14.43 1.48
C TRP A 186 -6.24 -12.91 1.58
N ARG A 187 -7.41 -12.31 1.83
CA ARG A 187 -7.62 -10.87 1.91
C ARG A 187 -8.64 -10.50 3.00
N PRO A 188 -8.64 -9.26 3.51
CA PRO A 188 -9.66 -8.83 4.47
C PRO A 188 -11.10 -8.97 3.93
N GLU A 189 -11.30 -8.81 2.62
CA GLU A 189 -12.63 -8.81 2.01
C GLU A 189 -13.24 -10.21 1.81
N ASN A 190 -12.42 -11.27 1.78
CA ASN A 190 -12.89 -12.65 1.56
C ASN A 190 -12.73 -13.55 2.79
N LYS A 191 -12.44 -12.97 3.96
CA LYS A 191 -12.43 -13.71 5.22
C LYS A 191 -13.81 -14.32 5.53
N THR A 192 -13.77 -15.57 5.94
CA THR A 192 -14.89 -16.25 6.60
C THR A 192 -15.17 -15.64 7.98
N LYS A 193 -16.35 -15.91 8.55
CA LYS A 193 -16.70 -15.43 9.89
C LYS A 193 -15.77 -16.02 10.96
N GLU A 194 -15.35 -17.25 10.73
CA GLU A 194 -14.43 -18.02 11.56
C GLU A 194 -13.04 -17.37 11.58
N GLU A 195 -12.51 -16.97 10.42
CA GLU A 195 -11.21 -16.27 10.33
C GLU A 195 -11.24 -14.87 10.95
N ILE A 196 -12.37 -14.18 10.88
CA ILE A 196 -12.55 -12.89 11.58
C ILE A 196 -12.55 -13.12 13.10
N ALA A 197 -13.22 -14.18 13.58
CA ALA A 197 -13.21 -14.53 15.00
C ALA A 197 -11.81 -14.95 15.47
N GLU A 198 -11.07 -15.69 14.64
CA GLU A 198 -9.69 -16.11 14.90
C GLU A 198 -8.73 -14.92 15.04
N GLY A 199 -8.96 -13.83 14.32
CA GLY A 199 -8.15 -12.62 14.39
C GLY A 199 -7.89 -12.13 15.83
N ARG A 200 -8.90 -12.20 16.70
CA ARG A 200 -8.75 -11.84 18.13
C ARG A 200 -7.85 -12.79 18.91
N THR A 201 -7.94 -14.08 18.62
CA THR A 201 -7.05 -15.11 19.19
C THR A 201 -5.61 -14.88 18.71
N LEU A 202 -5.44 -14.54 17.44
CA LEU A 202 -4.11 -14.24 16.86
C LEU A 202 -3.48 -12.99 17.47
N LEU A 203 -4.26 -11.96 17.82
CA LEU A 203 -3.73 -10.80 18.55
C LEU A 203 -3.03 -11.20 19.84
N ALA A 204 -3.66 -12.10 20.62
CA ALA A 204 -3.10 -12.61 21.86
C ALA A 204 -1.87 -13.50 21.59
N ASN A 205 -1.99 -14.45 20.66
CA ASN A 205 -0.92 -15.40 20.33
C ASN A 205 0.33 -14.69 19.79
N TYR A 206 0.15 -13.67 18.96
CA TYR A 206 1.24 -12.88 18.39
C TYR A 206 1.66 -11.72 19.29
N HIS A 207 1.09 -11.58 20.49
CA HIS A 207 1.45 -10.53 21.44
C HIS A 207 1.44 -9.14 20.78
N ILE A 208 0.40 -8.86 20.00
CA ILE A 208 0.24 -7.59 19.31
C ILE A 208 -0.11 -6.52 20.35
N GLN A 209 0.60 -5.40 20.28
CA GLN A 209 0.44 -4.29 21.23
C GLN A 209 -0.96 -3.67 21.11
N PRO A 210 -1.49 -3.08 22.19
CA PRO A 210 -2.81 -2.46 22.15
C PRO A 210 -2.81 -1.24 21.19
N PRO A 211 -3.98 -0.89 20.61
CA PRO A 211 -4.11 0.24 19.69
C PRO A 211 -3.46 1.54 20.17
N LYS A 212 -3.56 1.85 21.47
CA LYS A 212 -2.95 3.06 22.07
C LYS A 212 -1.43 3.15 21.83
N VAL A 213 -0.74 2.02 21.83
CA VAL A 213 0.70 1.95 21.55
C VAL A 213 0.94 1.95 20.05
N LEU A 214 0.18 1.16 19.29
CA LEU A 214 0.33 1.06 17.83
C LEU A 214 0.07 2.39 17.11
N THR A 215 -0.81 3.23 17.64
CA THR A 215 -1.14 4.55 17.08
C THR A 215 -0.36 5.70 17.70
N SER A 216 0.67 5.40 18.50
CA SER A 216 1.60 6.43 19.00
C SER A 216 2.42 7.02 17.85
N CYS A 217 2.75 8.32 17.93
CA CYS A 217 3.62 8.97 16.95
C CYS A 217 4.98 8.28 16.89
N SER A 218 5.53 7.83 18.03
CA SER A 218 6.83 7.16 18.12
C SER A 218 6.88 5.80 17.41
N THR A 219 5.74 5.23 17.03
CA THR A 219 5.69 3.96 16.28
C THR A 219 6.19 4.16 14.85
N CYS A 220 5.93 5.32 14.24
CA CYS A 220 6.23 5.58 12.82
C CYS A 220 7.06 6.86 12.58
N HIS A 221 7.06 7.82 13.50
CA HIS A 221 7.72 9.13 13.36
C HIS A 221 8.79 9.26 14.43
N ARG A 222 10.05 9.00 14.05
CA ARG A 222 11.20 8.96 14.96
C ARG A 222 12.39 9.74 14.41
#